data_AF-A0A961HYL2-F1
#
_entry.id   AF-A0A961HYL2-F1
#
_cell.length_a   1.000
_cell.length_b   1.000
_cell.length_c   1.000
_cell.angle_alpha   90.00
_cell.angle_beta   90.00
_cell.angle_gamma   90.00
#
_symmetry.space_group_name_H-M   'P 1'
#
loop_
_entity.id
_entity.type
_entity.pdbx_description
1 polymer ?
#
loop_
_entity_poly.entity_id
_entity_poly.type
_entity_poly.pdbx_seq_one_letter_code
_entity_poly.pdbx_strand_id
1 'polypeptide(L)'
;MRYLLMICAVVLAGTGPAMAQEAGIEATIRDQVEAFQAEDLARAFSHASPGIQRRFGDPQNFGAMVRDGYPMVWRPAELRFQELVERDG
;
A
#
# COMPACT_ATOMS: atom_id res chain seq x y z
N MET A 1 -6.22 -16.15 16.82
CA MET A 1 -5.04 -15.26 16.81
C MET A 1 -5.00 -14.55 15.47
N ARG A 2 -5.13 -13.23 15.47
CA ARG A 2 -5.37 -12.38 14.30
C ARG A 2 -4.04 -12.06 13.62
N TYR A 3 -3.77 -12.70 12.48
CA TYR A 3 -2.54 -12.46 11.70
C TYR A 3 -2.67 -11.12 10.98
N LEU A 4 -2.08 -10.08 11.57
CA LEU A 4 -1.88 -8.78 10.97
C LEU A 4 -0.76 -8.91 9.92
N LEU A 5 -1.12 -8.98 8.65
CA LEU A 5 -0.17 -9.10 7.54
C LEU A 5 0.37 -7.70 7.21
N MET A 6 1.48 -7.34 7.87
CA MET A 6 2.34 -6.23 7.43
C MET A 6 2.98 -6.58 6.09
N ILE A 7 2.79 -5.74 5.07
CA ILE A 7 3.59 -5.77 3.85
C ILE A 7 4.37 -4.46 3.81
N CYS A 8 5.58 -4.49 4.37
CA CYS A 8 6.63 -3.50 4.11
C CYS A 8 7.41 -3.96 2.87
N ALA A 9 7.30 -3.22 1.76
CA ALA A 9 8.18 -3.39 0.61
C ALA A 9 9.13 -2.18 0.57
N VAL A 10 10.37 -2.41 1.02
CA VAL A 10 11.48 -1.45 1.01
C VAL A 10 11.89 -1.16 -0.44
N VAL A 11 11.88 0.11 -0.83
CA VAL A 11 12.54 0.61 -2.05
C VAL A 11 13.69 1.51 -1.61
N LEU A 12 14.91 1.12 -1.97
CA LEU A 12 16.15 1.81 -1.66
C LEU A 12 16.68 2.52 -2.92
N ALA A 13 16.65 3.86 -2.94
CA ALA A 13 17.40 4.70 -3.89
C ALA A 13 17.59 6.10 -3.26
N GLY A 14 18.83 6.63 -3.33
CA GLY A 14 19.36 7.61 -2.37
C GLY A 14 19.22 9.12 -2.69
N THR A 15 19.49 9.88 -1.62
CA THR A 15 19.91 11.30 -1.46
C THR A 15 18.89 12.40 -1.86
N GLY A 16 18.25 13.17 -0.98
CA GLY A 16 18.35 13.33 0.48
C GLY A 16 17.31 12.50 1.25
N PRO A 17 17.75 11.63 2.18
CA PRO A 17 17.06 10.36 2.36
C PRO A 17 15.73 10.48 3.09
N ALA A 18 15.64 11.17 4.22
CA ALA A 18 14.47 11.04 5.09
C ALA A 18 13.21 11.72 4.53
N MET A 19 13.25 13.03 4.25
CA MET A 19 12.06 13.78 3.83
C MET A 19 11.55 13.37 2.43
N ALA A 20 12.45 13.09 1.50
CA ALA A 20 12.06 12.66 0.15
C ALA A 20 11.49 11.23 0.17
N GLN A 21 11.99 10.37 1.05
CA GLN A 21 11.48 9.00 1.21
C GLN A 21 10.12 8.99 1.91
N GLU A 22 9.92 9.81 2.95
CA GLU A 22 8.62 10.01 3.61
C GLU A 22 7.57 10.46 2.60
N ALA A 23 7.86 11.53 1.84
CA ALA A 23 6.96 12.03 0.80
C ALA A 23 6.64 10.98 -0.27
N GLY A 24 7.62 10.13 -0.64
CA GLY A 24 7.41 9.02 -1.58
C GLY A 24 6.53 7.89 -1.04
N ILE A 25 6.67 7.57 0.26
CA ILE A 25 5.86 6.55 0.94
C ILE A 25 4.41 7.03 1.02
N GLU A 26 4.18 8.26 1.51
CA GLU A 26 2.83 8.81 1.62
C GLU A 26 2.15 8.91 0.26
N ALA A 27 2.86 9.39 -0.76
CA ALA A 27 2.33 9.50 -2.13
C ALA A 27 1.89 8.13 -2.66
N THR A 28 2.69 7.08 -2.46
CA THR A 28 2.36 5.72 -2.92
C THR A 28 1.13 5.17 -2.21
N ILE A 29 1.06 5.32 -0.88
CA ILE A 29 -0.09 4.85 -0.09
C ILE A 29 -1.35 5.60 -0.49
N ARG A 30 -1.26 6.93 -0.66
CA ARG A 30 -2.37 7.77 -1.08
C ARG A 30 -2.89 7.35 -2.45
N ASP A 31 -2.00 7.19 -3.42
CA ASP A 31 -2.37 6.80 -4.78
C ASP A 31 -3.07 5.43 -4.80
N GLN A 32 -2.58 4.49 -4.00
CA GLN A 32 -3.21 3.17 -3.86
C GLN A 32 -4.61 3.25 -3.23
N VAL A 33 -4.78 4.04 -2.17
CA VAL A 33 -6.08 4.23 -1.49
C VAL A 33 -7.08 4.97 -2.39
N GLU A 34 -6.64 5.96 -3.16
CA GLU A 34 -7.46 6.65 -4.16
C GLU A 34 -7.88 5.70 -5.29
N ALA A 35 -6.98 4.85 -5.77
CA ALA A 35 -7.29 3.84 -6.77
C ALA A 35 -8.36 2.86 -6.28
N PHE A 36 -8.31 2.41 -5.03
CA PHE A 36 -9.37 1.57 -4.46
C PHE A 36 -10.72 2.29 -4.36
N GLN A 37 -10.73 3.56 -3.92
CA GLN A 37 -11.96 4.35 -3.83
C GLN A 37 -12.63 4.59 -5.19
N ALA A 38 -11.81 4.74 -6.25
CA ALA A 38 -12.26 4.86 -7.63
C ALA A 38 -12.55 3.51 -8.31
N GLU A 39 -12.36 2.40 -7.59
CA GLU A 39 -12.43 1.03 -8.12
C GLU A 39 -11.46 0.76 -9.30
N ASP A 40 -10.39 1.55 -9.41
CA ASP A 40 -9.29 1.37 -10.37
C ASP A 40 -8.29 0.34 -9.85
N LEU A 41 -8.67 -0.93 -9.99
CA LEU A 41 -7.87 -2.05 -9.52
C LEU A 41 -6.53 -2.18 -10.26
N ALA A 42 -6.48 -1.79 -11.53
CA ALA A 42 -5.26 -1.88 -12.32
C ALA A 42 -4.18 -0.93 -11.76
N ARG A 43 -4.57 0.31 -11.47
CA ARG A 43 -3.69 1.29 -10.80
C ARG A 43 -3.30 0.81 -9.41
N ALA A 44 -4.27 0.38 -8.58
CA ALA A 44 -3.99 -0.13 -7.24
C ALA A 44 -3.00 -1.32 -7.24
N PHE A 45 -3.13 -2.23 -8.22
CA PHE A 45 -2.28 -3.41 -8.37
C PHE A 45 -0.88 -3.07 -8.91
N SER A 46 -0.75 -1.98 -9.67
CA SER A 46 0.55 -1.53 -10.19
C SER A 46 1.54 -1.15 -9.08
N HIS A 47 1.03 -0.66 -7.94
CA HIS A 47 1.84 -0.38 -6.75
C HIS A 47 2.24 -1.63 -5.96
N ALA A 48 1.61 -2.78 -6.23
CA ALA A 48 1.90 -4.00 -5.49
C ALA A 48 3.32 -4.49 -5.77
N SER A 49 4.00 -5.03 -4.76
CA SER A 49 5.34 -5.58 -4.95
C SER A 49 5.32 -6.75 -5.95
N PRO A 50 6.44 -7.07 -6.62
CA PRO A 50 6.49 -8.16 -7.59
C PRO A 50 6.03 -9.51 -7.02
N GLY A 51 6.27 -9.76 -5.72
CA GLY A 51 5.79 -10.96 -5.04
C GLY A 51 4.27 -11.02 -4.95
N ILE A 52 3.63 -9.90 -4.63
CA ILE A 52 2.16 -9.78 -4.59
C ILE A 52 1.58 -9.87 -6.00
N GLN A 53 2.19 -9.21 -6.98
CA GLN A 53 1.75 -9.31 -8.38
C GLN A 53 1.78 -10.76 -8.88
N ARG A 54 2.86 -11.51 -8.61
CA ARG A 54 2.93 -12.94 -8.93
C ARG A 54 1.91 -13.78 -8.16
N ARG A 55 1.68 -13.46 -6.88
CA ARG A 55 0.79 -14.24 -6.00
C ARG A 55 -0.67 -14.19 -6.44
N PHE A 56 -1.13 -13.03 -6.91
CA PHE A 56 -2.52 -12.80 -7.29
C PHE A 56 -2.74 -12.87 -8.81
N GLY A 57 -1.71 -12.57 -9.61
CA GLY A 57 -1.69 -12.64 -11.06
C GLY A 57 -2.56 -11.61 -11.78
N ASP A 58 -3.63 -11.17 -11.13
CA ASP A 58 -4.71 -10.40 -11.71
C ASP A 58 -5.22 -9.32 -10.73
N PRO A 59 -5.51 -8.09 -11.21
CA PRO A 59 -6.01 -7.00 -10.38
C PRO A 59 -7.34 -7.30 -9.69
N GLN A 60 -8.25 -8.06 -10.29
CA GLN A 60 -9.55 -8.40 -9.70
C GLN A 60 -9.38 -9.35 -8.51
N ASN A 61 -8.49 -10.34 -8.61
CA ASN A 61 -8.17 -11.24 -7.49
C ASN A 61 -7.56 -10.47 -6.31
N PHE A 62 -6.65 -9.54 -6.60
CA PHE A 62 -6.07 -8.66 -5.59
C PHE A 62 -7.13 -7.75 -4.96
N GLY A 63 -7.96 -7.11 -5.78
CA GLY A 63 -9.04 -6.23 -5.32
C GLY A 63 -10.08 -6.93 -4.45
N ALA A 64 -10.49 -8.14 -4.82
CA ALA A 64 -11.41 -8.96 -4.02
C ALA A 64 -10.82 -9.29 -2.64
N MET A 65 -9.55 -9.73 -2.61
CA MET A 65 -8.84 -9.99 -1.35
C MET A 65 -8.76 -8.74 -0.46
N VAL A 66 -8.47 -7.56 -1.03
CA VAL A 66 -8.43 -6.31 -0.27
C VAL A 66 -9.80 -5.89 0.23
N ARG A 67 -10.83 -5.97 -0.62
CA ARG A 67 -12.21 -5.62 -0.26
C ARG A 67 -12.73 -6.46 0.90
N ASP A 68 -12.48 -7.77 0.85
CA ASP A 68 -13.02 -8.73 1.82
C ASP A 68 -12.20 -8.77 3.12
N GLY A 69 -10.87 -8.68 3.00
CA GLY A 69 -9.95 -8.79 4.15
C GLY A 69 -9.62 -7.47 4.82
N TYR A 70 -9.65 -6.37 4.07
CA TYR A 70 -9.16 -5.06 4.49
C TYR A 70 -10.11 -3.91 4.07
N PRO A 71 -11.38 -3.92 4.51
CA PRO A 71 -12.36 -2.90 4.12
C PRO A 71 -11.95 -1.47 4.49
N MET A 72 -11.12 -1.32 5.54
CA MET A 72 -10.54 -0.03 5.95
C MET A 72 -9.55 0.54 4.93
N VAL A 73 -8.95 -0.29 4.08
CA VAL A 73 -8.07 0.15 2.98
C VAL A 73 -8.88 0.33 1.70
N TRP A 74 -9.87 -0.55 1.46
CA TRP A 74 -10.75 -0.47 0.30
C TRP A 74 -11.52 0.85 0.24
N ARG A 75 -12.14 1.25 1.36
CA ARG A 75 -12.90 2.49 1.50
C ARG A 75 -12.76 3.06 2.91
N PRO A 76 -11.64 3.73 3.22
CA PRO A 76 -11.48 4.41 4.50
C PRO A 76 -12.48 5.57 4.64
N ALA A 77 -12.99 5.79 5.86
CA ALA A 77 -13.74 7.01 6.17
C ALA A 77 -12.82 8.24 6.23
N GLU A 78 -11.57 8.05 6.64
CA GLU A 78 -10.56 9.08 6.74
C GLU A 78 -9.17 8.46 6.57
N LEU A 79 -8.27 9.18 5.89
CA LEU A 79 -6.86 8.82 5.75
C LEU A 79 -6.00 9.91 6.38
N ARG A 80 -5.25 9.56 7.43
CA ARG A 80 -4.28 10.43 8.09
C ARG A 80 -2.92 9.76 8.09
N PHE A 81 -1.91 10.50 7.67
CA PHE A 81 -0.52 10.08 7.78
C PHE A 81 0.02 10.51 9.14
N GLN A 82 0.84 9.66 9.73
CA GLN A 82 1.56 9.93 10.97
C GLN A 82 3.03 10.10 10.65
N GLU A 83 3.77 10.68 11.59
CA GLU A 83 5.22 10.83 11.47
C GLU A 83 5.88 9.47 11.15
N LEU A 84 6.80 9.48 10.20
CA LEU A 84 7.59 8.31 9.86
C LEU A 84 8.54 7.98 11.01
N VAL A 85 8.33 6.85 11.66
CA VAL A 85 9.18 6.38 12.78
C VAL A 85 9.95 5.14 12.35
N GLU A 86 11.28 5.22 12.42
CA GLU A 86 12.14 4.05 12.32
C GLU A 86 12.10 3.28 13.64
N ARG A 87 11.89 1.97 13.57
CA ARG A 87 11.80 1.11 14.74
C ARG A 87 12.79 -0.02 14.56
N ASP A 88 13.86 0.00 15.34
CA ASP A 88 14.85 -1.08 15.37
C ASP A 88 14.15 -2.40 15.72
N GLY A 89 14.36 -3.41 14.88
CA GLY A 89 13.79 -4.75 15.01
C GLY A 89 14.67 -5.70 15.80
#